data_AF-A0A965GFH3-F1
#
_entry.id   AF-A0A965GFH3-F1
#
_cell.length_a   1.000
_cell.length_b   1.000
_cell.length_c   1.000
_cell.angle_alpha   90.00
_cell.angle_beta   90.00
_cell.angle_gamma   90.00
#
_symmetry.space_group_name_H-M   'P 1'
#
loop_
_entity.id
_entity.type
_entity.pdbx_description
1 polymer ?
#
loop_
_entity_poly.entity_id
_entity_poly.type
_entity_poly.pdbx_seq_one_letter_code
_entity_poly.pdbx_strand_id
1 'polypeptide(L)' 'MDKPGQRIACVAHAGTNSAVICHLLGLAPTPWEWERFVLGHASITRLEALKIGDGYVFALSPLSDLEHIPREDRTN' A
#
# COMPACT_ATOMS: atom_id res chain seq x y z
N MET A 1 -3.12 -19.19 -13.84
CA MET A 1 -3.84 -17.90 -14.01
C MET A 1 -2.75 -16.90 -14.37
N ASP A 2 -2.36 -16.87 -15.64
CA ASP A 2 -1.04 -16.36 -16.06
C ASP A 2 -1.19 -15.09 -16.88
N LYS A 3 -1.32 -13.95 -16.17
CA LYS A 3 -1.19 -12.62 -16.77
C LYS A 3 0.00 -11.91 -16.13
N PRO A 4 1.23 -12.16 -16.61
CA PRO A 4 2.42 -11.45 -16.16
C PRO A 4 2.18 -9.93 -16.25
N GLY A 5 2.42 -9.21 -15.16
CA GLY A 5 2.25 -7.76 -15.10
C GLY A 5 0.83 -7.25 -14.85
N GLN A 6 -0.13 -8.12 -14.52
CA GLN A 6 -1.45 -7.67 -14.07
C GLN A 6 -1.31 -6.81 -12.79
N ARG A 7 -1.97 -5.65 -12.78
CA ARG A 7 -2.00 -4.72 -11.64
C ARG A 7 -3.42 -4.61 -11.13
N ILE A 8 -3.56 -4.49 -9.81
CA ILE A 8 -4.84 -4.28 -9.12
C ILE A 8 -4.75 -2.94 -8.40
N ALA A 9 -5.74 -2.07 -8.60
CA ALA A 9 -5.90 -0.85 -7.83
C ALA A 9 -6.96 -1.07 -6.75
N CYS A 10 -6.61 -0.81 -5.49
CA CYS A 10 -7.55 -0.77 -4.37
C CYS A 10 -7.76 0.69 -3.96
N VAL A 11 -9.00 1.16 -4.02
CA VAL A 11 -9.37 2.51 -3.60
C VAL A 11 -10.22 2.40 -2.35
N ALA A 12 -9.67 2.82 -1.23
CA ALA A 12 -10.33 2.79 0.07
C ALA A 12 -9.78 3.88 1.00
N HIS A 13 -10.24 3.89 2.24
CA HIS A 13 -9.83 4.84 3.28
C HIS A 13 -8.56 4.38 4.00
N ALA A 14 -7.94 5.31 4.74
CA ALA A 14 -6.68 5.08 5.44
C ALA A 14 -6.69 3.79 6.28
N GLY A 15 -7.70 3.58 7.12
CA GLY A 15 -7.80 2.37 7.94
C GLY A 15 -7.88 1.06 7.14
N THR A 16 -8.69 1.03 6.07
CA THR A 16 -8.79 -0.16 5.20
C THR A 16 -7.48 -0.42 4.47
N ASN A 17 -6.84 0.63 3.94
CA ASN A 17 -5.55 0.52 3.27
C ASN A 17 -4.47 0.00 4.22
N SER A 18 -4.41 0.50 5.47
CA SER A 18 -3.49 0.00 6.48
C SER A 18 -3.72 -1.47 6.81
N ALA A 19 -4.98 -1.92 6.92
CA ALA A 19 -5.29 -3.33 7.15
C ALA A 19 -4.82 -4.23 5.98
N VAL A 20 -4.98 -3.77 4.73
CA VAL A 20 -4.48 -4.48 3.55
C VAL A 20 -2.96 -4.55 3.55
N ILE A 21 -2.27 -3.44 3.87
CA ILE A 21 -0.81 -3.40 4.00
C ILE A 21 -0.33 -4.41 5.04
N CYS A 22 -0.92 -4.39 6.24
CA CYS A 22 -0.59 -5.36 7.30
C CYS A 22 -0.79 -6.80 6.84
N HIS A 23 -1.95 -7.10 6.26
CA HIS A 23 -2.29 -8.45 5.82
C HIS A 23 -1.28 -8.98 4.80
N LEU A 24 -0.94 -8.18 3.78
CA LEU A 24 -0.03 -8.60 2.72
C LEU A 24 1.44 -8.68 3.17
N LEU A 25 1.85 -7.82 4.10
CA LEU A 25 3.20 -7.84 4.67
C LEU A 25 3.37 -8.82 5.85
N GLY A 26 2.31 -9.53 6.25
CA GLY A 26 2.36 -10.44 7.40
C GLY A 26 2.53 -9.74 8.75
N LEU A 27 2.11 -8.47 8.86
CA LEU A 27 2.15 -7.70 10.09
C LEU A 27 0.83 -7.87 10.86
N ALA A 28 0.90 -7.96 12.19
CA ALA A 28 -0.29 -7.92 13.02
C ALA A 28 -0.91 -6.52 12.95
N PRO A 29 -2.20 -6.37 12.56
CA PRO A 29 -2.85 -5.07 12.57
C PRO A 29 -3.05 -4.60 14.01
N THR A 30 -2.75 -3.33 14.27
CA THR A 30 -3.03 -2.67 15.54
C THR A 30 -4.08 -1.57 15.35
N PRO A 31 -4.87 -1.22 16.38
CA PRO A 31 -5.76 -0.07 16.31
C PRO A 31 -5.01 1.21 15.89
N TRP A 32 -5.65 2.03 15.05
CA TRP A 32 -5.05 3.27 14.51
C TRP A 32 -3.77 3.06 13.69
N GLU A 33 -3.64 1.93 12.99
CA GLU A 33 -2.45 1.64 12.16
C GLU A 33 -2.15 2.72 11.10
N TRP A 34 -3.15 3.48 10.66
CA TRP A 34 -2.94 4.63 9.74
C TRP A 34 -2.17 5.79 10.38
N GLU A 35 -2.05 5.84 11.71
CA GLU A 35 -1.15 6.78 12.39
C GLU A 35 0.32 6.31 12.29
N ARG A 36 0.54 5.02 12.04
CA ARG A 36 1.86 4.40 11.87
C ARG A 36 2.26 4.34 10.39
N PHE A 37 1.30 4.03 9.52
CA PHE A 37 1.37 4.23 8.07
C PHE A 37 0.72 5.56 7.73
N VAL A 38 1.45 6.67 7.84
CA VAL A 38 0.92 8.00 7.53
C VAL A 38 0.54 8.05 6.04
N LEU A 39 -0.76 7.98 5.75
CA LEU A 39 -1.33 7.98 4.40
C LEU A 39 -1.99 9.34 4.12
N GLY A 40 -1.40 10.12 3.21
CA GLY A 40 -2.00 11.37 2.76
C GLY A 40 -3.26 11.16 1.91
N HIS A 41 -4.08 12.20 1.78
CA HIS A 41 -5.26 12.19 0.92
C HIS A 41 -4.87 11.92 -0.53
N ALA A 42 -5.58 10.99 -1.18
CA ALA A 42 -5.31 10.53 -2.54
C ALA A 42 -3.86 10.01 -2.76
N SER A 43 -3.13 9.69 -1.69
CA SER A 43 -1.80 9.09 -1.80
C SER A 43 -1.86 7.68 -2.40
N ILE A 44 -0.78 7.30 -3.08
CA ILE A 44 -0.63 6.00 -3.72
C ILE A 44 0.37 5.17 -2.92
N THR A 45 -0.09 4.02 -2.42
CA THR A 45 0.78 3.02 -1.81
C THR A 45 0.91 1.82 -2.74
N ARG A 46 2.14 1.34 -2.98
CA ARG A 46 2.41 0.21 -3.87
C ARG A 46 2.95 -0.99 -3.11
N LEU A 47 2.26 -2.12 -3.26
CA LEU A 47 2.70 -3.45 -2.85
C LEU A 47 3.03 -4.28 -4.08
N GLU A 48 4.18 -4.93 -4.07
CA GLU A 48 4.65 -5.77 -5.17
C GLU A 48 4.88 -7.20 -4.67
N ALA A 49 4.26 -8.18 -5.35
CA ALA A 49 4.51 -9.60 -5.11
C ALA A 49 5.81 -10.01 -5.81
N LEU A 50 6.84 -10.29 -5.03
CA LEU A 50 8.15 -10.76 -5.49
C LEU A 50 8.19 -12.27 -5.40
N LYS A 51 8.46 -12.94 -6.53
CA LYS A 51 8.64 -14.40 -6.54
C LYS A 51 9.99 -14.76 -5.91
N ILE A 52 9.98 -15.58 -4.85
CA ILE A 52 11.18 -16.10 -4.19
C ILE A 52 11.04 -17.62 -4.08
N GLY A 53 11.86 -18.35 -4.82
CA GLY A 53 11.74 -19.80 -4.96
C GLY A 53 10.36 -20.20 -5.46
N ASP A 54 9.70 -21.07 -4.69
CA ASP A 54 8.35 -21.58 -4.99
C ASP A 54 7.22 -20.71 -4.40
N GLY A 55 7.56 -19.61 -3.73
CA GLY A 55 6.61 -18.72 -3.07
C GLY A 55 6.65 -17.28 -3.56
N TYR A 56 5.84 -16.44 -2.92
CA TYR A 56 5.83 -15.00 -3.11
C TYR A 56 5.95 -14.29 -1.76
N VAL A 57 6.67 -13.17 -1.75
CA VAL A 57 6.67 -12.21 -0.64
C VAL A 57 6.15 -10.88 -1.16
N PHE A 58 5.50 -10.09 -0.31
CA PHE A 58 5.09 -8.74 -0.67
C PHE A 58 6.12 -7.72 -0.19
N ALA A 59 6.46 -6.78 -1.06
CA ALA A 59 7.32 -5.64 -0.75
C ALA A 59 6.53 -4.34 -0.87
N LEU A 60 6.73 -3.42 0.07
CA LEU A 60 6.11 -2.10 0.11
C LEU A 60 7.10 -1.05 -0.38
N SER A 61 6.83 -0.42 -1.53
CA SER A 61 7.56 0.75 -2.01
C SER A 61 6.88 1.36 -3.26
N PRO A 62 6.45 2.64 -3.24
CA PRO A 62 6.46 3.58 -2.11
C PRO A 62 5.26 3.41 -1.15
N LEU A 63 5.37 4.00 0.04
CA LEU A 63 4.27 4.23 0.97
C LEU A 63 3.79 5.69 0.83
N SER A 64 2.49 5.90 0.68
CA SER A 64 1.86 7.24 0.65
C SER A 64 2.49 8.22 -0.36
N ASP A 65 2.75 7.77 -1.58
CA ASP A 65 3.28 8.63 -2.64
C ASP A 65 2.27 9.69 -3.10
N LEU A 66 2.72 10.93 -3.16
CA LEU A 66 1.95 12.11 -3.53
C LEU A 66 2.65 12.89 -4.66
N GLU A 67 3.67 12.34 -5.33
CA GLU A 67 4.44 13.07 -6.34
C GLU A 67 3.61 13.51 -7.56
N HIS A 68 2.44 12.90 -7.78
CA HIS A 68 1.47 13.31 -8.80
C HIS A 68 0.61 14.53 -8.39
N ILE A 69 0.65 14.95 -7.12
CA ILE A 69 -0.12 16.07 -6.56
C ILE A 69 0.84 17.25 -6.27
N PRO A 70 0.52 18.48 -6.72
CA PRO A 70 1.26 19.68 -6.34
C PRO A 70 1.40 19.80 -4.82
N ARG A 71 2.56 20.26 -4.35
CA ARG A 71 2.88 20.23 -2.92
C ARG A 71 1.90 21.07 -2.08
N GLU A 72 1.43 22.16 -2.64
CA GLU A 72 0.45 23.09 -2.08
C GLU A 72 -0.95 22.48 -1.88
N ASP A 73 -1.28 21.43 -2.64
CA ASP A 73 -2.59 20.76 -2.58
C ASP A 73 -2.58 19.49 -1.71
N ARG A 74 -1.40 19.07 -1.22
CA ARG A 74 -1.25 17.87 -0.39
C ARG A 74 -1.83 18.11 1.01
N THR A 75 -2.66 17.18 1.47
CA THR A 75 -3.26 17.18 2.82
C THR A 75 -3.11 15.79 3.46
N ASN A 76 -2.99 15.75 4.79
CA ASN A 76 -2.96 14.51 5.59
C ASN A 76 -4.34 14.21 6.16
#